data_AF-A0A1G2RXV3-F1
#
_entry.id   AF-A0A1G2RXV3-F1
#
_cell.length_a   1.000
_cell.length_b   1.000
_cell.length_c   1.000
_cell.angle_alpha   90.00
_cell.angle_beta   90.00
_cell.angle_gamma   90.00
#
_symmetry.space_group_name_H-M   'P 1'
#
loop_
_entity.id
_entity.type
_entity.pdbx_description
1 polymer ?
#
loop_
_entity_poly.entity_id
_entity_poly.type
_entity_poly.pdbx_seq_one_letter_code
_entity_poly.pdbx_strand_id
1 'polypeptide(L)'
;MRKKVFGADDQQGSPVKRDPSETTRRAPSIKAYLLGALHDGTFSSNKRFRISQAGTDWLKVLQGLFRRIGYNSWIYKEGKDRRVYVLETLADFLDFHFDPLRLETDEERIGYIKGFFDAEGGIPRKEKARFYIQLVQNDREKLEKLKFILKKLGIETGKIHNPSKSVDPDYWRMYVLAKSQQTFLGKIGSLHPRKIEVLKRRMVI
;
A
#
# COMPACT_ATOMS: atom_id res chain seq x y z
N MET A 1 -65.95 -36.85 -11.44
CA MET A 1 -66.03 -35.72 -10.49
C MET A 1 -64.64 -35.46 -9.91
N ARG A 2 -64.23 -34.18 -9.88
CA ARG A 2 -62.86 -33.69 -9.67
C ARG A 2 -62.35 -33.93 -8.24
N LYS A 3 -61.14 -34.50 -8.11
CA LYS A 3 -60.35 -34.47 -6.86
C LYS A 3 -59.73 -33.07 -6.73
N LYS A 4 -60.05 -32.36 -5.63
CA LYS A 4 -59.38 -31.13 -5.23
C LYS A 4 -57.94 -31.46 -4.79
N VAL A 5 -56.96 -30.81 -5.39
CA VAL A 5 -55.58 -30.79 -4.89
C VAL A 5 -55.41 -29.52 -4.07
N PHE A 6 -54.91 -29.68 -2.85
CA PHE A 6 -54.66 -28.63 -1.88
C PHE A 6 -53.54 -27.70 -2.33
N GLY A 7 -53.57 -26.50 -1.75
CA GLY A 7 -52.79 -25.33 -2.11
C GLY A 7 -51.29 -25.51 -1.99
N ALA A 8 -50.59 -24.60 -2.68
CA ALA A 8 -49.15 -24.48 -2.72
C ALA A 8 -48.57 -24.20 -1.32
N ASP A 9 -47.70 -25.10 -0.85
CA ASP A 9 -46.81 -24.84 0.28
C ASP A 9 -45.57 -24.07 -0.19
N ASP A 10 -45.26 -23.06 0.61
CA ASP A 10 -44.11 -22.17 0.65
C ASP A 10 -42.83 -22.65 -0.06
N GLN A 11 -42.41 -21.87 -1.06
CA GLN A 11 -41.00 -21.76 -1.46
C GLN A 11 -40.43 -20.40 -1.06
N GLN A 12 -40.34 -20.13 0.23
CA GLN A 12 -39.37 -19.16 0.76
C GLN A 12 -38.05 -19.89 1.00
N GLY A 13 -37.29 -20.08 -0.07
CA GLY A 13 -35.89 -20.48 0.04
C GLY A 13 -35.10 -19.39 0.79
N SER A 14 -34.51 -19.74 1.92
CA SER A 14 -33.63 -18.85 2.68
C SER A 14 -32.49 -18.34 1.77
N PRO A 15 -31.99 -17.10 1.95
CA PRO A 15 -30.91 -16.59 1.14
C PRO A 15 -29.66 -17.45 1.36
N VAL A 16 -29.25 -18.18 0.33
CA VAL A 16 -27.97 -18.88 0.31
C VAL A 16 -26.89 -17.82 0.52
N LYS A 17 -26.20 -17.89 1.67
CA LYS A 17 -25.01 -17.07 1.95
C LYS A 17 -23.97 -17.38 0.87
N ARG A 18 -23.95 -16.58 -0.20
CA ARG A 18 -22.93 -16.69 -1.24
C ARG A 18 -21.62 -16.24 -0.63
N ASP A 19 -20.68 -17.17 -0.60
CA ASP A 19 -19.31 -16.88 -0.19
C ASP A 19 -18.74 -15.77 -1.09
N PRO A 20 -18.17 -14.68 -0.53
CA PRO A 20 -17.68 -13.58 -1.33
C PRO A 20 -16.56 -14.03 -2.26
N SER A 21 -16.56 -13.53 -3.50
CA SER A 21 -15.55 -13.84 -4.50
C SER A 21 -14.13 -13.52 -4.00
N GLU A 22 -13.10 -14.17 -4.54
CA GLU A 22 -11.69 -13.90 -4.19
C GLU A 22 -11.34 -12.41 -4.37
N THR A 23 -11.90 -11.76 -5.39
CA THR A 23 -11.78 -10.31 -5.62
C THR A 23 -12.38 -9.51 -4.47
N THR A 24 -13.56 -9.91 -3.98
CA THR A 24 -14.21 -9.28 -2.82
C THR A 24 -13.39 -9.48 -1.54
N ARG A 25 -12.80 -10.67 -1.35
CA ARG A 25 -11.95 -10.98 -0.19
C ARG A 25 -10.63 -10.19 -0.18
N ARG A 26 -10.02 -9.95 -1.35
CA ARG A 26 -8.75 -9.20 -1.48
C ARG A 26 -8.92 -7.68 -1.61
N ALA A 27 -10.12 -7.18 -1.86
CA ALA A 27 -10.35 -5.75 -2.03
C ALA A 27 -9.88 -4.90 -0.84
N PRO A 28 -10.12 -5.29 0.44
CA PRO A 28 -9.63 -4.53 1.59
C PRO A 28 -8.10 -4.39 1.63
N SER A 29 -7.35 -5.48 1.40
CA SER A 29 -5.88 -5.44 1.43
C SER A 29 -5.28 -4.68 0.25
N ILE A 30 -5.92 -4.71 -0.93
CA ILE A 30 -5.55 -3.87 -2.08
C ILE A 30 -5.81 -2.38 -1.78
N LYS A 31 -6.97 -2.04 -1.22
CA LYS A 31 -7.29 -0.65 -0.82
C LYS A 31 -6.29 -0.13 0.19
N ALA A 32 -5.96 -0.93 1.21
CA ALA A 32 -4.96 -0.57 2.21
C ALA A 32 -3.59 -0.32 1.58
N TYR A 33 -3.13 -1.17 0.66
CA TYR A 33 -1.90 -0.94 -0.09
C TYR A 33 -1.93 0.38 -0.87
N LEU A 34 -3.02 0.67 -1.57
CA LEU A 34 -3.15 1.91 -2.35
C LEU A 34 -3.18 3.17 -1.46
N LEU A 35 -3.79 3.10 -0.28
CA LEU A 35 -3.70 4.16 0.74
C LEU A 35 -2.27 4.35 1.26
N GLY A 36 -1.50 3.28 1.41
CA GLY A 36 -0.08 3.37 1.73
C GLY A 36 0.75 3.97 0.58
N ALA A 37 0.48 3.56 -0.65
CA ALA A 37 1.19 4.07 -1.83
C ALA A 37 0.89 5.56 -2.11
N LEU A 38 -0.26 6.07 -1.62
CA LEU A 38 -0.69 7.46 -1.78
C LEU A 38 0.24 8.49 -1.13
N HIS A 39 1.18 8.07 -0.26
CA HIS A 39 2.17 8.97 0.33
C HIS A 39 3.13 9.58 -0.71
N ASP A 40 3.32 8.93 -1.86
CA ASP A 40 4.03 9.51 -3.02
C ASP A 40 3.07 10.26 -3.97
N GLY A 41 1.87 10.57 -3.46
CA GLY A 41 0.77 11.14 -4.21
C GLY A 41 0.57 12.64 -3.99
N THR A 42 -0.16 13.25 -4.92
CA THR A 42 -0.61 14.64 -4.85
C THR A 42 -2.08 14.73 -5.28
N PHE A 43 -2.73 15.83 -4.94
CA PHE A 43 -4.09 16.11 -5.37
C PHE A 43 -4.08 17.20 -6.46
N SER A 44 -4.63 16.89 -7.63
CA SER A 44 -4.71 17.85 -8.73
C SER A 44 -5.81 18.89 -8.48
N SER A 45 -5.70 20.07 -9.09
CA SER A 45 -6.79 21.07 -9.14
C SER A 45 -8.10 20.51 -9.70
N ASN A 46 -8.04 19.52 -10.59
CA ASN A 46 -9.20 18.83 -11.18
C ASN A 46 -9.76 17.70 -10.29
N LYS A 47 -9.48 17.73 -8.98
CA LYS A 47 -9.98 16.77 -7.98
C LYS A 47 -9.62 15.29 -8.25
N ARG A 48 -8.41 15.03 -8.74
CA ARG A 48 -7.87 13.70 -9.01
C ARG A 48 -6.66 13.42 -8.14
N PHE A 49 -6.52 12.17 -7.72
CA PHE A 49 -5.30 11.69 -7.09
C PHE A 49 -4.27 11.40 -8.16
N ARG A 50 -3.03 11.85 -7.93
CA ARG A 50 -1.89 11.72 -8.85
C ARG A 50 -0.73 11.04 -8.12
N ILE A 51 -0.12 10.02 -8.70
CA ILE A 51 1.15 9.43 -8.21
C ILE A 51 2.17 9.57 -9.33
N SER A 52 3.32 10.20 -9.04
CA SER A 52 4.30 10.58 -10.07
C SER A 52 5.60 9.82 -9.90
N GLN A 53 6.15 9.28 -10.99
CA GLN A 53 7.38 8.48 -10.97
C GLN A 53 8.28 8.80 -12.15
N ALA A 54 9.59 8.54 -11.99
CA ALA A 54 10.56 8.72 -13.08
C ALA A 54 10.39 7.70 -14.24
N GLY A 55 9.66 6.61 -14.00
CA GLY A 55 9.35 5.56 -14.96
C GLY A 55 7.97 4.95 -14.70
N THR A 56 7.52 4.07 -15.59
CA THR A 56 6.13 3.58 -15.57
C THR A 56 5.92 2.28 -14.80
N ASP A 57 6.97 1.57 -14.39
CA ASP A 57 6.84 0.17 -13.99
C ASP A 57 6.01 0.02 -12.70
N TRP A 58 6.28 0.83 -11.69
CA TRP A 58 5.45 0.82 -10.48
C TRP A 58 4.06 1.39 -10.75
N LEU A 59 3.92 2.43 -11.59
CA LEU A 59 2.62 2.97 -11.97
C LEU A 59 1.73 1.91 -12.64
N LYS A 60 2.29 1.04 -13.48
CA LYS A 60 1.56 -0.08 -14.11
C LYS A 60 1.10 -1.11 -13.08
N VAL A 61 1.89 -1.36 -12.02
CA VAL A 61 1.47 -2.19 -10.88
C VAL A 61 0.26 -1.55 -10.19
N LEU A 62 0.34 -0.26 -9.87
CA LEU A 62 -0.76 0.48 -9.24
C LEU A 62 -2.02 0.49 -10.12
N GLN A 63 -1.89 0.74 -11.43
CA GLN A 63 -3.00 0.69 -12.39
C GLN A 63 -3.67 -0.69 -12.41
N GLY A 64 -2.88 -1.76 -12.39
CA GLY A 64 -3.39 -3.13 -12.28
C GLY A 64 -4.18 -3.37 -10.99
N LEU A 65 -3.73 -2.80 -9.87
CA LEU A 65 -4.43 -2.88 -8.58
C LEU A 65 -5.75 -2.11 -8.60
N PHE A 66 -5.77 -0.86 -9.09
CA PHE A 66 -7.02 -0.10 -9.27
C PHE A 66 -8.04 -0.85 -10.12
N ARG A 67 -7.60 -1.41 -11.26
CA ARG A 67 -8.48 -2.20 -12.14
C ARG A 67 -9.08 -3.40 -11.42
N ARG A 68 -8.31 -4.10 -10.57
CA ARG A 68 -8.80 -5.27 -9.81
C ARG A 68 -9.89 -4.92 -8.81
N ILE A 69 -9.90 -3.71 -8.26
CA ILE A 69 -10.93 -3.24 -7.34
C ILE A 69 -11.99 -2.35 -8.02
N GLY A 70 -12.06 -2.36 -9.35
CA GLY A 70 -13.11 -1.71 -10.12
C GLY A 70 -12.92 -0.21 -10.37
N TYR A 71 -11.72 0.34 -10.13
CA TYR A 71 -11.43 1.76 -10.39
C TYR A 71 -10.64 1.95 -11.68
N ASN A 72 -11.01 2.98 -12.43
CA ASN A 72 -10.27 3.43 -13.60
C ASN A 72 -9.05 4.25 -13.18
N SER A 73 -7.95 4.08 -13.90
CA SER A 73 -6.76 4.91 -13.76
C SER A 73 -6.00 4.99 -15.08
N TRP A 74 -5.34 6.12 -15.32
CA TRP A 74 -4.62 6.41 -16.56
C TRP A 74 -3.18 6.80 -16.26
N ILE A 75 -2.27 6.36 -17.13
CA ILE A 75 -0.84 6.69 -17.04
C ILE A 75 -0.49 7.57 -18.24
N TYR A 76 0.15 8.71 -17.99
CA TYR A 76 0.62 9.60 -19.04
C TYR A 76 1.97 10.24 -18.66
N LYS A 77 2.69 10.77 -19.66
CA LYS A 77 3.96 11.48 -19.46
C LYS A 77 3.67 12.95 -19.19
N GLU A 78 4.26 13.51 -18.14
CA GLU A 78 4.12 14.92 -17.79
C GLU A 78 5.25 15.74 -18.43
N GLY A 79 4.87 16.62 -19.36
CA GLY A 79 5.80 17.41 -20.15
C GLY A 79 6.50 16.61 -21.26
N LYS A 80 7.00 17.33 -22.27
CA LYS A 80 7.65 16.73 -23.44
C LYS A 80 9.02 16.14 -23.09
N ASP A 81 9.84 16.92 -22.37
CA ASP A 81 11.26 16.62 -22.16
C ASP A 81 11.56 16.03 -20.78
N ARG A 82 10.62 16.10 -19.84
CA ARG A 82 10.79 15.55 -18.49
C ARG A 82 10.63 14.03 -18.51
N ARG A 83 11.43 13.33 -17.71
CA ARG A 83 11.24 11.89 -17.44
C ARG A 83 10.34 11.71 -16.22
N VAL A 84 9.12 12.22 -16.31
CA VAL A 84 8.12 12.11 -15.24
C VAL A 84 6.84 11.55 -15.86
N TYR A 85 6.32 10.49 -15.24
CA TYR A 85 5.09 9.83 -15.61
C TYR A 85 4.15 9.90 -14.43
N VAL A 86 2.86 10.04 -14.72
CA VAL A 86 1.82 10.25 -13.72
C VAL A 86 0.79 9.16 -13.90
N LEU A 87 0.41 8.49 -12.81
CA LEU A 87 -0.84 7.77 -12.71
C LEU A 87 -1.89 8.69 -12.09
N GLU A 88 -3.07 8.74 -12.69
CA GLU A 88 -4.23 9.47 -12.18
C GLU A 88 -5.42 8.55 -11.95
N THR A 89 -6.21 8.87 -10.93
CA THR A 89 -7.45 8.15 -10.59
C THR A 89 -8.48 9.05 -9.90
N LEU A 90 -9.74 8.67 -9.98
CA LEU A 90 -10.89 9.24 -9.25
C LEU A 90 -11.35 8.31 -8.11
N ALA A 91 -10.50 7.38 -7.67
CA ALA A 91 -10.86 6.45 -6.61
C ALA A 91 -11.23 7.19 -5.30
N ASP A 92 -12.50 7.06 -4.91
CA ASP A 92 -13.13 7.79 -3.81
C ASP A 92 -12.72 7.31 -2.41
N PHE A 93 -12.17 6.09 -2.31
CA PHE A 93 -11.66 5.56 -1.04
C PHE A 93 -10.28 6.09 -0.65
N LEU A 94 -9.57 6.78 -1.56
CA LEU A 94 -8.26 7.34 -1.28
C LEU A 94 -8.39 8.59 -0.39
N ASP A 95 -7.53 8.69 0.61
CA ASP A 95 -7.54 9.80 1.57
C ASP A 95 -6.12 10.05 2.11
N PHE A 96 -5.61 11.27 1.93
CA PHE A 96 -4.31 11.69 2.47
C PHE A 96 -4.30 11.73 4.01
N HIS A 97 -5.45 11.91 4.64
CA HIS A 97 -5.61 11.99 6.09
C HIS A 97 -5.94 10.64 6.73
N PHE A 98 -5.93 9.55 5.96
CA PHE A 98 -6.26 8.23 6.46
C PHE A 98 -5.40 7.84 7.67
N ASP A 99 -6.06 7.41 8.75
CA ASP A 99 -5.40 6.91 9.96
C ASP A 99 -5.18 5.39 9.85
N PRO A 100 -3.92 4.92 9.74
CA PRO A 100 -3.63 3.49 9.60
C PRO A 100 -3.96 2.66 10.85
N LEU A 101 -4.22 3.29 11.99
CA LEU A 101 -4.70 2.57 13.18
C LEU A 101 -6.15 2.08 13.03
N ARG A 102 -6.90 2.58 12.05
CA ARG A 102 -8.27 2.14 11.72
C ARG A 102 -8.32 0.82 10.96
N LEU A 103 -7.19 0.30 10.47
CA LEU A 103 -7.12 -0.98 9.78
C LEU A 103 -7.40 -2.11 10.78
N GLU A 104 -8.37 -2.97 10.45
CA GLU A 104 -8.91 -3.97 11.37
C GLU A 104 -8.06 -5.24 11.38
N THR A 105 -7.61 -5.66 10.20
CA THR A 105 -6.91 -6.93 10.00
C THR A 105 -5.40 -6.76 9.83
N ASP A 106 -4.65 -7.82 10.12
CA ASP A 106 -3.21 -7.86 9.84
C ASP A 106 -2.91 -7.81 8.34
N GLU A 107 -3.79 -8.37 7.49
CA GLU A 107 -3.63 -8.31 6.04
C GLU A 107 -3.69 -6.88 5.52
N GLU A 108 -4.64 -6.08 6.01
CA GLU A 108 -4.75 -4.66 5.69
C GLU A 108 -3.55 -3.85 6.19
N ARG A 109 -3.12 -4.09 7.44
CA ARG A 109 -1.92 -3.46 8.01
C ARG A 109 -0.68 -3.75 7.18
N ILE A 110 -0.50 -5.01 6.79
CA ILE A 110 0.58 -5.45 5.90
C ILE A 110 0.48 -4.75 4.55
N GLY A 111 -0.72 -4.70 3.96
CA GLY A 111 -1.00 -4.00 2.72
C GLY A 111 -0.57 -2.53 2.79
N TYR A 112 -1.07 -1.80 3.79
CA TYR A 112 -0.77 -0.39 4.01
C TYR A 112 0.73 -0.14 4.19
N ILE A 113 1.40 -0.89 5.07
CA ILE A 113 2.84 -0.72 5.29
C ILE A 113 3.63 -1.04 4.01
N LYS A 114 3.22 -2.05 3.23
CA LYS A 114 3.87 -2.39 1.96
C LYS A 114 3.74 -1.26 0.94
N GLY A 115 2.55 -0.66 0.83
CA GLY A 115 2.31 0.51 -0.02
C GLY A 115 3.12 1.72 0.41
N PHE A 116 3.10 2.01 1.72
CA PHE A 116 3.90 3.08 2.32
C PHE A 116 5.39 2.86 2.10
N PHE A 117 5.88 1.63 2.30
CA PHE A 117 7.26 1.27 2.05
C PHE A 117 7.61 1.41 0.58
N ASP A 118 6.72 1.11 -0.36
CA ASP A 118 6.98 1.30 -1.79
C ASP A 118 7.06 2.77 -2.20
N ALA A 119 6.26 3.64 -1.58
CA ALA A 119 6.29 5.10 -1.73
C ALA A 119 7.55 5.71 -1.08
N GLU A 120 7.65 5.61 0.24
CA GLU A 120 8.56 6.41 1.07
C GLU A 120 9.75 5.61 1.63
N GLY A 121 9.71 4.29 1.49
CA GLY A 121 10.73 3.41 2.04
C GLY A 121 12.09 3.55 1.35
N GLY A 122 13.15 3.52 2.15
CA GLY A 122 14.53 3.56 1.67
C GLY A 122 15.24 2.22 1.83
N ILE A 123 16.03 1.87 0.82
CA ILE A 123 17.00 0.77 0.83
C ILE A 123 18.29 1.25 0.16
N PRO A 124 19.46 0.71 0.52
CA PRO A 124 20.72 1.12 -0.08
C PRO A 124 20.78 0.72 -1.55
N ARG A 125 21.02 1.70 -2.43
CA ARG A 125 21.19 1.47 -3.87
C ARG A 125 22.57 0.90 -4.23
N LYS A 126 23.60 1.21 -3.44
CA LYS A 126 24.98 0.76 -3.67
C LYS A 126 25.18 -0.62 -3.02
N GLU A 127 25.68 -1.57 -3.80
CA GLU A 127 25.89 -2.95 -3.33
C GLU A 127 26.89 -3.03 -2.16
N LYS A 128 27.92 -2.19 -2.15
CA LYS A 128 28.93 -2.15 -1.08
C LYS A 128 28.44 -1.47 0.21
N ALA A 129 27.30 -0.79 0.20
CA ALA A 129 26.80 -0.12 1.41
C ALA A 129 26.31 -1.15 2.43
N ARG A 130 26.26 -0.78 3.72
CA ARG A 130 25.59 -1.61 4.73
C ARG A 130 24.10 -1.74 4.39
N PHE A 131 23.55 -2.95 4.48
CA PHE A 131 22.14 -3.17 4.23
C PHE A 131 21.28 -2.51 5.33
N TYR A 132 20.21 -1.83 4.92
CA TYR A 132 19.20 -1.26 5.80
C TYR A 132 17.85 -1.23 5.11
N ILE A 133 16.79 -1.20 5.92
CA ILE A 133 15.44 -0.87 5.51
C ILE A 133 15.03 0.31 6.39
N GLN A 134 14.61 1.42 5.77
CA GLN A 134 14.12 2.60 6.48
C GLN A 134 12.73 3.01 6.00
N LEU A 135 11.97 3.61 6.90
CA LEU A 135 10.74 4.34 6.63
C LEU A 135 10.98 5.81 6.94
N VAL A 136 10.53 6.68 6.05
CA VAL A 136 10.77 8.13 6.09
C VAL A 136 9.43 8.83 5.94
N GLN A 137 9.23 9.95 6.64
CA GLN A 137 8.04 10.80 6.47
C GLN A 137 8.28 12.17 7.12
N ASN A 138 7.62 13.20 6.60
CA ASN A 138 7.64 14.53 7.21
C ASN A 138 6.72 14.63 8.44
N ASP A 139 5.66 13.83 8.46
CA ASP A 139 4.78 13.65 9.60
C ASP A 139 5.36 12.61 10.58
N ARG A 140 5.89 13.10 11.70
CA ARG A 140 6.40 12.25 12.80
C ARG A 140 5.31 11.37 13.41
N GLU A 141 4.09 11.88 13.58
CA GLU A 141 2.98 11.14 14.18
C GLU A 141 2.63 9.93 13.31
N LYS A 142 2.63 10.09 11.97
CA LYS A 142 2.46 8.98 11.05
C LYS A 142 3.51 7.89 11.26
N LEU A 143 4.78 8.25 11.44
CA LEU A 143 5.83 7.25 11.74
C LEU A 143 5.62 6.55 13.08
N GLU A 144 5.14 7.24 14.12
CA GLU A 144 4.81 6.61 15.41
C GLU A 144 3.66 5.59 15.25
N LYS A 145 2.63 5.93 14.47
CA LYS A 145 1.52 5.00 14.13
C LYS A 145 2.04 3.78 13.38
N LEU A 146 2.89 3.98 12.37
CA LEU A 146 3.53 2.89 11.62
C LEU A 146 4.41 2.01 12.53
N LYS A 147 5.16 2.62 13.44
CA LYS A 147 5.99 1.92 14.41
C LYS A 147 5.16 1.02 15.32
N PHE A 148 4.03 1.51 15.80
CA PHE A 148 3.08 0.72 16.59
C PHE A 148 2.54 -0.48 15.81
N ILE A 149 2.12 -0.27 14.56
CA ILE A 149 1.61 -1.36 13.70
C ILE A 149 2.71 -2.40 13.42
N LEU A 150 3.93 -1.95 13.07
CA LEU A 150 5.07 -2.85 12.85
C LEU A 150 5.36 -3.70 14.09
N LYS A 151 5.34 -3.09 15.29
CA LYS A 151 5.52 -3.82 16.54
C LYS A 151 4.44 -4.89 16.74
N LYS A 152 3.17 -4.58 16.46
CA LYS A 152 2.06 -5.57 16.50
C LYS A 152 2.28 -6.74 15.55
N LEU A 153 2.86 -6.48 14.38
CA LEU A 153 3.22 -7.51 13.39
C LEU A 153 4.50 -8.29 13.73
N GLY A 154 5.12 -8.04 14.89
CA GLY A 154 6.36 -8.69 15.32
C GLY A 154 7.61 -8.17 14.62
N ILE A 155 7.58 -6.93 14.12
CA ILE A 155 8.71 -6.27 13.45
C ILE A 155 9.21 -5.14 14.34
N GLU A 156 10.45 -5.25 14.80
CA GLU A 156 11.07 -4.23 15.64
C GLU A 156 11.76 -3.15 14.82
N THR A 157 11.63 -1.91 15.28
CA THR A 157 12.23 -0.72 14.66
C THR A 157 13.10 0.05 15.65
N GLY A 158 14.04 0.82 15.12
CA GLY A 158 14.87 1.73 15.89
C GLY A 158 14.10 2.96 16.39
N LYS A 159 14.85 3.91 16.96
CA LYS A 159 14.32 5.22 17.36
C LYS A 159 13.95 6.04 16.12
N ILE A 160 12.82 6.73 16.18
CA ILE A 160 12.51 7.78 15.20
C ILE A 160 13.43 8.96 15.51
N HIS A 161 14.12 9.44 14.49
CA HIS A 161 15.07 10.55 14.61
C HIS A 161 15.16 11.32 13.30
N ASN A 162 15.59 12.58 13.39
CA ASN A 162 15.89 13.41 12.23
C ASN A 162 17.41 13.62 12.14
N PRO A 163 18.11 12.97 11.19
CA PRO A 163 19.54 13.15 10.97
C PRO A 163 19.91 14.48 10.29
N SER A 164 18.95 15.13 9.65
CA SER A 164 19.12 16.26 8.73
C SER A 164 18.47 17.52 9.27
N LYS A 165 18.28 17.63 10.59
CA LYS A 165 17.47 18.69 11.23
C LYS A 165 17.86 20.12 10.83
N SER A 166 19.11 20.36 10.48
CA SER A 166 19.60 21.66 10.01
C SER A 166 19.21 22.02 8.57
N VAL A 167 18.92 21.02 7.73
CA VAL A 167 18.57 21.18 6.30
C VAL A 167 17.08 20.95 6.07
N ASP A 168 16.53 19.94 6.74
CA ASP A 168 15.12 19.56 6.68
C ASP A 168 14.67 19.19 8.11
N PRO A 169 14.05 20.14 8.83
CA PRO A 169 13.64 19.94 10.22
C PRO A 169 12.52 18.90 10.38
N ASP A 170 11.82 18.58 9.29
CA ASP A 170 10.69 17.66 9.28
C ASP A 170 11.05 16.28 8.73
N TYR A 171 12.25 16.07 8.18
CA TYR A 171 12.70 14.75 7.73
C TYR A 171 12.86 13.73 8.87
N TRP A 172 11.79 13.02 9.22
CA TRP A 172 11.83 11.96 10.21
C TRP A 172 12.09 10.61 9.54
N ARG A 173 12.88 9.77 10.19
CA ARG A 173 13.09 8.38 9.76
C ARG A 173 13.16 7.41 10.91
N MET A 174 12.85 6.16 10.60
CA MET A 174 13.18 5.00 11.46
C MET A 174 13.70 3.84 10.61
N TYR A 175 14.59 3.05 11.21
CA TYR A 175 15.11 1.83 10.59
C TYR A 175 14.39 0.60 11.13
N VAL A 176 14.17 -0.39 10.27
CA VAL A 176 13.86 -1.75 10.73
C VAL A 176 15.13 -2.35 11.32
N LEU A 177 15.06 -2.87 12.55
CA LEU A 177 16.22 -3.47 13.21
C LEU A 177 16.71 -4.67 12.42
N ALA A 178 18.03 -4.90 12.41
CA ALA A 178 18.66 -5.98 11.64
C ALA A 178 17.99 -7.34 11.90
N LYS A 179 17.71 -7.67 13.17
CA LYS A 179 17.02 -8.91 13.57
C LYS A 179 15.59 -9.06 13.02
N SER A 180 14.95 -7.97 12.61
CA SER A 180 13.58 -7.98 12.09
C SER A 180 13.51 -7.75 10.57
N GLN A 181 14.65 -7.58 9.88
CA GLN A 181 14.67 -7.33 8.44
C GLN A 181 14.13 -8.52 7.63
N GLN A 182 14.48 -9.76 7.99
CA GLN A 182 13.93 -10.96 7.35
C GLN A 182 12.41 -11.05 7.56
N THR A 183 11.93 -10.84 8.79
CA THR A 183 10.49 -10.80 9.10
C THR A 183 9.77 -9.71 8.32
N PHE A 184 10.36 -8.52 8.22
CA PHE A 184 9.81 -7.43 7.43
C PHE A 184 9.69 -7.82 5.96
N LEU A 185 10.71 -8.43 5.36
CA LEU A 185 10.64 -8.83 3.95
C LEU A 185 9.68 -10.00 3.69
N GLY A 186 9.61 -10.96 4.61
CA GLY A 186 8.66 -12.08 4.51
C GLY A 186 7.20 -11.66 4.64
N LYS A 187 6.89 -10.71 5.54
CA LYS A 187 5.52 -10.23 5.77
C LYS A 187 5.15 -9.04 4.88
N ILE A 188 5.99 -8.01 4.89
CA ILE A 188 5.75 -6.74 4.21
C ILE A 188 6.30 -6.75 2.79
N GLY A 189 7.57 -7.09 2.56
CA GLY A 189 8.14 -7.11 1.21
C GLY A 189 7.96 -5.80 0.43
N SER A 190 7.82 -5.89 -0.90
CA SER A 190 7.65 -4.75 -1.81
C SER A 190 6.94 -5.18 -3.09
N LEU A 191 6.12 -4.31 -3.69
CA LEU A 191 5.62 -4.47 -5.06
C LEU A 191 6.31 -3.52 -6.04
N HIS A 192 7.14 -2.58 -5.56
CA HIS A 192 7.87 -1.67 -6.41
C HIS A 192 9.01 -2.41 -7.16
N PRO A 193 9.00 -2.48 -8.50
CA PRO A 193 9.94 -3.30 -9.28
C PRO A 193 11.41 -3.04 -8.97
N ARG A 194 11.82 -1.76 -8.93
CA ARG A 194 13.18 -1.35 -8.53
C ARG A 194 13.58 -1.84 -7.13
N LYS A 195 12.67 -1.79 -6.14
CA LYS A 195 12.97 -2.22 -4.78
C LYS A 195 13.10 -3.74 -4.72
N ILE A 196 12.20 -4.48 -5.37
CA ILE A 196 12.28 -5.93 -5.52
C ILE A 196 13.64 -6.36 -6.07
N GLU A 197 14.11 -5.71 -7.14
CA GLU A 197 15.39 -6.05 -7.78
C GLU A 197 16.59 -5.89 -6.82
N VAL A 198 16.63 -4.78 -6.06
CA VAL A 198 17.68 -4.55 -5.07
C VAL A 198 17.58 -5.54 -3.92
N LEU A 199 16.37 -5.83 -3.44
CA LEU A 199 16.14 -6.77 -2.34
C LEU A 199 16.59 -8.19 -2.71
N LYS A 200 16.25 -8.68 -3.91
CA LYS A 200 16.68 -10.00 -4.42
C LYS A 200 18.20 -10.14 -4.53
N ARG A 201 18.91 -9.07 -4.92
CA ARG A 201 20.39 -9.10 -5.00
C ARG A 201 21.07 -9.08 -3.64
N ARG A 202 20.42 -8.49 -2.64
CA ARG A 202 21.04 -8.14 -1.35
C ARG A 202 20.67 -9.11 -0.24
N MET A 203 19.56 -9.82 -0.41
CA MET A 203 19.06 -10.81 0.53
C MET A 203 18.64 -12.04 -0.26
N VAL A 204 19.04 -13.22 0.21
CA VAL A 204 18.53 -14.49 -0.29
C VAL A 204 17.06 -14.54 0.16
N ILE A 205 16.15 -14.12 -0.72
CA ILE A 205 14.69 -14.22 -0.55
C ILE A 205 14.24 -15.41 -1.39
#